data_AF-A0A919EEN1-F1
#
_entry.id   AF-A0A919EEN1-F1
#
_cell.length_a   1.000
_cell.length_b   1.000
_cell.length_c   1.000
_cell.angle_alpha   90.00
_cell.angle_beta   90.00
_cell.angle_gamma   90.00
#
_symmetry.space_group_name_H-M   'P 1'
#
loop_
_entity.id
_entity.type
_entity.pdbx_description
1 polymer ?
#
loop_
_entity_poly.entity_id
_entity_poly.type
_entity_poly.pdbx_seq_one_letter_code
_entity_poly.pdbx_strand_id
1 'polypeptide(L)'
;MALLTPAGGGPAAPPRPRVLLAAREEQLDSVLARRRVAAHLTGLATTTRRSPGTPPDVALVCDDAAVTGRLLDLGVPVVHLRSGHTPDDEPHDAGAYGIGRALHRVHRPGWLPGPSPAGPGARPTGLLGPARTARDRTRTGALLLLSLWGVPPDEAQRFAAGPLRALVRTAVERTGRCDVVCDTGLAGARSAATGPHPPRQVRWHRAADTDADALHAGCAVLLASPTLAALGLAQARRAPLAFLPPLGAAQADLADRVARLLPVPVAGGPDDAVWDPPDGGPWRSLDPDADDLRGAQRVARGVRQLCLAPP
;
A
#
# COMPACT_ATOMS: atom_id res chain seq x y z
N MET A 1 -63.13 24.63 -2.56
CA MET A 1 -62.23 23.69 -1.84
C MET A 1 -61.65 22.72 -2.84
N ALA A 2 -60.41 22.94 -3.28
CA ALA A 2 -59.67 21.99 -4.11
C ALA A 2 -58.82 21.12 -3.19
N LEU A 3 -59.04 19.80 -3.25
CA LEU A 3 -58.25 18.80 -2.52
C LEU A 3 -56.88 18.68 -3.20
N LEU A 4 -55.82 19.03 -2.47
CA LEU A 4 -54.44 18.76 -2.85
C LEU A 4 -54.15 17.27 -2.64
N THR A 5 -54.00 16.53 -3.72
CA THR A 5 -53.44 15.17 -3.74
C THR A 5 -51.96 15.23 -3.37
N PRO A 6 -51.45 14.41 -2.43
CA PRO A 6 -50.02 14.38 -2.13
C PRO A 6 -49.27 13.79 -3.33
N ALA A 7 -48.24 14.49 -3.78
CA ALA A 7 -47.33 14.04 -4.82
C ALA A 7 -46.72 12.69 -4.44
N GLY A 8 -46.88 11.72 -5.36
CA GLY A 8 -46.34 10.38 -5.21
C GLY A 8 -44.83 10.39 -4.98
N GLY A 9 -44.38 9.52 -4.07
CA GLY A 9 -42.98 9.26 -3.84
C GLY A 9 -42.31 8.88 -5.17
N GLY A 10 -41.28 9.63 -5.54
CA GLY A 10 -40.45 9.29 -6.70
C GLY A 10 -39.88 7.88 -6.57
N PRO A 11 -39.54 7.22 -7.70
CA PRO A 11 -39.00 5.87 -7.67
C PRO A 11 -37.76 5.82 -6.78
N ALA A 12 -37.72 4.84 -5.87
CA ALA A 12 -36.56 4.59 -5.04
C ALA A 12 -35.35 4.34 -5.94
N ALA A 13 -34.23 5.03 -5.66
CA ALA A 13 -33.01 4.83 -6.42
C ALA A 13 -32.63 3.34 -6.41
N PRO A 14 -32.18 2.77 -7.54
CA PRO A 14 -31.79 1.37 -7.60
C PRO A 14 -30.69 1.08 -6.55
N PRO A 15 -30.70 -0.11 -5.93
CA PRO A 15 -29.71 -0.46 -4.93
C PRO A 15 -28.31 -0.40 -5.53
N ARG A 16 -27.38 0.26 -4.83
CA ARG A 16 -26.01 0.38 -5.27
C ARG A 16 -25.29 -0.96 -5.11
N PRO A 17 -24.50 -1.42 -6.10
CA PRO A 17 -23.69 -2.61 -5.96
C PRO A 17 -22.78 -2.52 -4.73
N ARG A 18 -22.80 -3.57 -3.92
CA ARG A 18 -22.01 -3.77 -2.71
C ARG A 18 -20.68 -4.38 -3.06
N VAL A 19 -19.61 -3.66 -2.76
CA VAL A 19 -18.24 -4.11 -2.98
C VAL A 19 -17.58 -4.40 -1.65
N LEU A 20 -17.12 -5.65 -1.45
CA LEU A 20 -16.25 -6.00 -0.34
C LEU A 20 -14.80 -5.64 -0.67
N LEU A 21 -14.14 -4.91 0.23
CA LEU A 21 -12.73 -4.55 0.15
C LEU A 21 -11.97 -5.29 1.25
N ALA A 22 -11.26 -6.35 0.88
CA ALA A 22 -10.41 -7.11 1.78
C ALA A 22 -8.94 -6.88 1.47
N ALA A 23 -8.10 -6.88 2.50
CA ALA A 23 -6.66 -6.86 2.40
C ALA A 23 -6.09 -7.73 3.51
N ARG A 24 -4.87 -8.24 3.30
CA ARG A 24 -4.06 -8.79 4.37
C ARG A 24 -3.59 -7.64 5.26
N GLU A 25 -4.17 -7.50 6.45
CA GLU A 25 -3.96 -6.31 7.29
C GLU A 25 -2.54 -6.19 7.85
N GLU A 26 -1.83 -7.32 7.90
CA GLU A 26 -0.46 -7.43 8.40
C GLU A 26 0.59 -7.06 7.36
N GLN A 27 0.20 -6.82 6.10
CA GLN A 27 1.10 -6.50 4.99
C GLN A 27 0.89 -5.06 4.51
N LEU A 28 1.92 -4.22 4.65
CA LEU A 28 1.87 -2.79 4.32
C LEU A 28 1.33 -2.51 2.90
N ASP A 29 1.89 -3.20 1.90
CA ASP A 29 1.51 -3.04 0.49
C ASP A 29 0.03 -3.34 0.27
N SER A 30 -0.51 -4.36 0.95
CA SER A 30 -1.89 -4.82 0.82
C SER A 30 -2.89 -3.78 1.33
N VAL A 31 -2.60 -3.23 2.51
CA VAL A 31 -3.41 -2.18 3.13
C VAL A 31 -3.42 -0.91 2.28
N LEU A 32 -2.25 -0.47 1.81
CA LEU A 32 -2.14 0.76 1.02
C LEU A 32 -2.76 0.59 -0.37
N ALA A 33 -2.56 -0.55 -1.03
CA ALA A 33 -3.20 -0.86 -2.30
C ALA A 33 -4.73 -0.82 -2.18
N ARG A 34 -5.31 -1.50 -1.18
CA ARG A 34 -6.75 -1.48 -0.93
C ARG A 34 -7.28 -0.05 -0.79
N ARG A 35 -6.62 0.79 0.02
CA ARG A 35 -7.06 2.19 0.23
C ARG A 35 -6.97 3.04 -1.04
N ARG A 36 -5.87 2.93 -1.78
CA ARG A 36 -5.66 3.67 -3.03
C ARG A 36 -6.70 3.28 -4.07
N VAL A 37 -7.01 2.00 -4.20
CA VAL A 37 -8.09 1.53 -5.09
C VAL A 37 -9.46 1.99 -4.59
N ALA A 38 -9.73 1.89 -3.28
CA ALA A 38 -11.01 2.29 -2.68
C ALA A 38 -11.36 3.75 -2.95
N ALA A 39 -10.38 4.65 -2.91
CA ALA A 39 -10.56 6.07 -3.22
C ALA A 39 -11.04 6.32 -4.66
N HIS A 40 -10.84 5.35 -5.56
CA HIS A 40 -11.34 5.38 -6.92
C HIS A 40 -12.63 4.60 -7.11
N LEU A 41 -13.32 4.10 -6.08
CA LEU A 41 -14.60 3.38 -6.19
C LEU A 41 -15.82 4.24 -5.85
N THR A 42 -15.72 5.56 -6.06
CA THR A 42 -16.82 6.51 -5.88
C THR A 42 -18.08 6.05 -6.63
N GLY A 43 -19.23 6.14 -5.96
CA GLY A 43 -20.53 5.70 -6.47
C GLY A 43 -20.94 4.26 -6.11
N LEU A 44 -20.03 3.43 -5.60
CA LEU A 44 -20.32 2.06 -5.14
C LEU A 44 -20.51 2.01 -3.61
N ALA A 45 -21.25 1.01 -3.11
CA ALA A 45 -21.39 0.78 -1.69
C ALA A 45 -20.24 -0.11 -1.19
N THR A 46 -19.14 0.50 -0.75
CA THR A 46 -17.95 -0.24 -0.30
C THR A 46 -18.03 -0.61 1.19
N THR A 47 -17.64 -1.84 1.54
CA THR A 47 -17.48 -2.28 2.94
C THR A 47 -16.14 -3.00 3.11
N THR A 48 -15.52 -2.85 4.28
CA THR A 48 -14.37 -3.69 4.71
C THR A 48 -14.81 -4.85 5.59
N ARG A 49 -16.03 -4.79 6.13
CA ARG A 49 -16.59 -5.81 7.02
C ARG A 49 -17.29 -6.89 6.20
N ARG A 50 -16.99 -8.15 6.51
CA ARG A 50 -17.82 -9.28 6.08
C ARG A 50 -19.08 -9.29 6.93
N SER A 51 -20.24 -9.20 6.28
CA SER A 51 -21.52 -9.37 6.95
C SER A 51 -21.96 -10.82 6.81
N PRO A 52 -22.44 -11.49 7.87
CA PRO A 52 -22.89 -12.89 7.81
C PRO A 52 -24.22 -13.11 7.06
N GLY A 53 -24.67 -12.13 6.28
CA GLY A 53 -25.91 -12.18 5.51
C GLY A 53 -25.64 -12.34 4.02
N THR A 54 -26.28 -11.48 3.21
CA THR A 54 -26.13 -11.50 1.75
C THR A 54 -24.68 -11.27 1.32
N PRO A 55 -24.13 -12.13 0.42
CA PRO A 55 -22.78 -11.94 -0.12
C PRO A 55 -22.66 -10.57 -0.82
N PRO A 56 -21.43 -10.03 -0.92
CA PRO A 56 -21.20 -8.84 -1.74
C PRO A 56 -21.42 -9.17 -3.23
N ASP A 57 -21.77 -8.17 -4.02
CA ASP A 57 -21.95 -8.34 -5.47
C ASP A 57 -20.61 -8.55 -6.17
N VAL A 58 -19.55 -7.91 -5.67
CA VAL A 58 -18.16 -8.05 -6.14
C VAL A 58 -17.19 -7.89 -4.96
N ALA A 59 -16.01 -8.50 -5.04
CA ALA A 59 -14.94 -8.25 -4.10
C ALA A 59 -13.63 -7.80 -4.75
N LEU A 60 -12.93 -6.87 -4.09
CA LEU A 60 -11.50 -6.63 -4.27
C LEU A 60 -10.77 -7.26 -3.09
N VAL A 61 -9.83 -8.16 -3.36
CA VAL A 61 -9.02 -8.83 -2.34
C VAL A 61 -7.55 -8.57 -2.62
N CYS A 62 -6.87 -7.89 -1.71
CA CYS A 62 -5.42 -7.66 -1.79
C CYS A 62 -4.68 -8.75 -1.00
N ASP A 63 -3.83 -9.53 -1.66
CA ASP A 63 -2.89 -10.52 -1.10
C ASP A 63 -3.45 -11.60 -0.14
N ASP A 64 -4.78 -11.67 0.02
CA ASP A 64 -5.44 -12.68 0.83
C ASP A 64 -6.05 -13.79 -0.04
N ALA A 65 -5.17 -14.74 -0.34
CA ALA A 65 -5.44 -16.00 -1.01
C ALA A 65 -6.66 -16.76 -0.44
N ALA A 66 -6.72 -16.93 0.88
CA ALA A 66 -7.75 -17.71 1.54
C ALA A 66 -9.14 -17.03 1.44
N VAL A 67 -9.16 -15.70 1.52
CA VAL A 67 -10.38 -14.91 1.34
C VAL A 67 -10.88 -14.96 -0.10
N THR A 68 -9.95 -14.90 -1.05
CA THR A 68 -10.25 -15.04 -2.48
C THR A 68 -10.96 -16.37 -2.73
N GLY A 69 -10.38 -17.50 -2.28
CA GLY A 69 -10.97 -18.83 -2.44
C GLY A 69 -12.39 -18.92 -1.86
N ARG A 70 -12.58 -18.50 -0.60
CA ARG A 70 -13.91 -18.52 0.04
C ARG A 70 -14.96 -17.71 -0.69
N LEU A 71 -14.60 -16.55 -1.24
CA LEU A 71 -15.54 -15.71 -1.99
C LEU A 71 -15.91 -16.33 -3.34
N LEU A 72 -14.94 -16.94 -4.02
CA LEU A 72 -15.18 -17.66 -5.27
C LEU A 72 -16.09 -18.86 -5.07
N ASP A 73 -15.96 -19.58 -3.95
CA ASP A 73 -16.83 -20.71 -3.61
C ASP A 73 -18.26 -20.28 -3.27
N LEU A 74 -18.44 -19.01 -2.88
CA LEU A 74 -19.74 -18.37 -2.73
C LEU A 74 -20.29 -17.78 -4.03
N GLY A 75 -19.60 -17.98 -5.17
CA GLY A 75 -20.00 -17.44 -6.47
C GLY A 75 -19.79 -15.92 -6.60
N VAL A 76 -19.05 -15.28 -5.69
CA VAL A 76 -18.77 -13.84 -5.75
C VAL A 76 -17.66 -13.59 -6.78
N PRO A 77 -17.87 -12.70 -7.78
CA PRO A 77 -16.80 -12.23 -8.66
C PRO A 77 -15.69 -11.51 -7.87
N VAL A 78 -14.44 -11.94 -8.07
CA VAL A 78 -13.29 -11.39 -7.34
C VAL A 78 -12.27 -10.74 -8.28
N VAL A 79 -11.84 -9.52 -7.95
CA VAL A 79 -10.54 -8.98 -8.39
C VAL A 79 -9.51 -9.29 -7.31
N HIS A 80 -8.59 -10.19 -7.62
CA HIS A 80 -7.46 -10.49 -6.75
C HIS A 80 -6.27 -9.61 -7.14
N LEU A 81 -5.81 -8.76 -6.22
CA LEU A 81 -4.67 -7.88 -6.41
C LEU A 81 -3.48 -8.38 -5.58
N ARG A 82 -2.42 -8.79 -6.27
CA ARG A 82 -1.10 -8.94 -5.64
C ARG A 82 -0.45 -7.57 -5.58
N SER A 83 -0.30 -7.03 -4.38
CA SER A 83 0.16 -5.66 -4.17
C SER A 83 1.64 -5.56 -3.78
N GLY A 84 2.18 -6.62 -3.19
CA GLY A 84 3.56 -6.68 -2.72
C GLY A 84 4.54 -7.26 -3.72
N HIS A 85 5.81 -6.95 -3.52
CA HIS A 85 6.92 -7.55 -4.26
C HIS A 85 7.18 -8.97 -3.79
N THR A 86 7.41 -9.88 -4.72
CA THR A 86 7.86 -11.25 -4.46
C THR A 86 9.06 -11.55 -5.35
N PRO A 87 10.14 -12.15 -4.82
CA PRO A 87 11.27 -12.63 -5.63
C PRO A 87 10.81 -13.58 -6.75
N ASP A 88 11.60 -13.65 -7.83
CA ASP A 88 11.23 -14.31 -9.10
C ASP A 88 11.01 -15.84 -8.99
N ASP A 89 11.39 -16.48 -7.87
CA ASP A 89 11.40 -17.94 -7.71
C ASP A 89 10.15 -18.54 -7.04
N GLU A 90 9.17 -17.74 -6.62
CA GLU A 90 7.94 -18.31 -6.03
C GLU A 90 6.90 -18.66 -7.11
N PRO A 91 6.60 -19.96 -7.31
CA PRO A 91 5.57 -20.38 -8.24
C PRO A 91 4.25 -19.72 -7.87
N HIS A 92 3.60 -19.15 -8.87
CA HIS A 92 2.40 -18.36 -8.65
C HIS A 92 1.24 -19.29 -8.29
N ASP A 93 0.62 -19.07 -7.12
CA ASP A 93 -0.63 -19.72 -6.70
C ASP A 93 -1.84 -19.40 -7.61
N ALA A 94 -1.63 -18.82 -8.80
CA ALA A 94 -2.66 -18.65 -9.82
C ALA A 94 -3.33 -19.99 -10.21
N GLY A 95 -2.64 -21.12 -10.00
CA GLY A 95 -3.20 -22.47 -10.16
C GLY A 95 -4.16 -22.89 -9.04
N ALA A 96 -4.10 -22.28 -7.86
CA ALA A 96 -4.88 -22.69 -6.69
C ALA A 96 -6.38 -22.34 -6.78
N TYR A 97 -6.75 -21.37 -7.64
CA TYR A 97 -8.13 -20.88 -7.75
C TYR A 97 -8.89 -21.41 -8.96
N GLY A 98 -8.27 -22.25 -9.79
CA GLY A 98 -8.80 -22.62 -11.09
C GLY A 98 -8.71 -21.48 -12.11
N ILE A 99 -8.36 -21.82 -13.35
CA ILE A 99 -8.22 -20.85 -14.43
C ILE A 99 -9.56 -20.12 -14.65
N GLY A 100 -9.56 -18.79 -14.56
CA GLY A 100 -10.69 -17.95 -14.95
C GLY A 100 -11.73 -17.62 -13.87
N ARG A 101 -11.58 -18.10 -12.63
CA ARG A 101 -12.56 -17.78 -11.56
C ARG A 101 -12.40 -16.36 -10.98
N ALA A 102 -11.20 -15.77 -11.02
CA ALA A 102 -10.93 -14.40 -10.57
C ALA A 102 -10.19 -13.56 -11.61
N LEU A 103 -10.38 -12.23 -11.56
CA LEU A 103 -9.55 -11.28 -12.30
C LEU A 103 -8.27 -11.00 -11.52
N HIS A 104 -7.14 -11.49 -12.02
CA HIS A 104 -5.83 -11.30 -11.38
C HIS A 104 -5.16 -10.00 -11.84
N ARG A 105 -4.75 -9.19 -10.87
CA ARG A 105 -3.98 -7.96 -11.05
C ARG A 105 -2.71 -8.04 -10.23
N VAL A 106 -1.61 -7.51 -10.78
CA VAL A 106 -0.30 -7.50 -10.12
C VAL A 106 0.25 -6.07 -10.11
N HIS A 107 0.54 -5.55 -8.92
CA HIS A 107 1.24 -4.29 -8.75
C HIS A 107 2.67 -4.47 -9.25
N ARG A 108 2.95 -3.86 -10.41
CA ARG A 108 4.23 -3.98 -11.09
C ARG A 108 4.50 -2.68 -11.83
N PRO A 109 5.37 -1.80 -11.32
CA PRO A 109 5.78 -0.59 -12.02
C PRO A 109 6.45 -0.99 -13.34
N GLY A 110 6.16 -0.33 -14.46
CA GLY A 110 6.71 -0.71 -15.77
C GLY A 110 8.23 -0.54 -15.86
N TRP A 111 8.78 0.40 -15.10
CA TRP A 111 10.21 0.71 -15.05
C TRP A 111 11.02 -0.24 -14.17
N LEU A 112 10.42 -0.97 -13.22
CA LEU A 112 11.18 -1.81 -12.30
C LEU A 112 11.80 -3.00 -13.07
N PRO A 113 13.08 -3.37 -12.89
CA PRO A 113 13.67 -4.51 -13.59
C PRO A 113 13.09 -5.85 -13.11
N GLY A 114 13.00 -6.83 -14.01
CA GLY A 114 12.56 -8.19 -13.67
C GLY A 114 11.59 -8.77 -14.67
N PRO A 115 11.27 -10.08 -14.55
CA PRO A 115 10.32 -10.74 -15.41
C PRO A 115 8.94 -10.10 -15.29
N SER A 116 8.18 -10.23 -16.38
CA SER A 116 6.75 -9.96 -16.33
C SER A 116 6.05 -11.03 -15.48
N PRO A 117 4.98 -10.69 -14.75
CA PRO A 117 4.25 -11.66 -13.95
C PRO A 117 3.85 -12.88 -14.79
N ALA A 118 4.26 -14.07 -14.37
CA ALA A 118 4.00 -15.32 -15.09
C ALA A 118 2.75 -15.99 -14.51
N GLY A 119 1.70 -16.15 -15.30
CA GLY A 119 0.51 -16.90 -14.86
C GLY A 119 -0.72 -16.67 -15.73
N PRO A 120 -1.63 -17.65 -15.86
CA PRO A 120 -2.84 -17.50 -16.63
C PRO A 120 -3.68 -16.31 -16.12
N GLY A 121 -3.91 -15.32 -16.99
CA GLY A 121 -4.80 -14.18 -16.68
C GLY A 121 -4.26 -13.11 -15.74
N ALA A 122 -3.02 -13.24 -15.22
CA ALA A 122 -2.38 -12.20 -14.42
C ALA A 122 -2.05 -10.98 -15.30
N ARG A 123 -2.56 -9.80 -14.94
CA ARG A 123 -2.25 -8.56 -15.67
C ARG A 123 -1.53 -7.54 -14.79
N PRO A 124 -0.39 -6.98 -15.22
CA PRO A 124 0.24 -5.89 -14.50
C PRO A 124 -0.67 -4.67 -14.50
N THR A 125 -0.67 -3.94 -13.39
CA THR A 125 -1.48 -2.73 -13.24
C THR A 125 -0.65 -1.43 -13.24
N GLY A 126 0.68 -1.49 -13.36
CA GLY A 126 1.51 -0.30 -13.18
C GLY A 126 1.62 0.07 -11.70
N LEU A 127 1.99 1.31 -11.40
CA LEU A 127 2.19 1.79 -10.03
C LEU A 127 0.86 2.14 -9.38
N LEU A 128 0.69 1.75 -8.12
CA LEU A 128 -0.45 2.16 -7.31
C LEU A 128 -0.14 3.48 -6.59
N GLY A 129 -0.37 4.61 -7.27
CA GLY A 129 -0.19 5.95 -6.69
C GLY A 129 -1.27 6.35 -5.67
N PRO A 130 -0.99 7.33 -4.79
CA PRO A 130 -1.96 7.91 -3.87
C PRO A 130 -3.10 8.62 -4.63
N ALA A 131 -4.33 8.50 -4.13
CA ALA A 131 -5.52 9.02 -4.82
C ALA A 131 -5.64 10.55 -4.83
N ARG A 132 -5.04 11.23 -3.86
CA ARG A 132 -4.94 12.69 -3.78
C ARG A 132 -3.53 13.08 -3.36
N THR A 133 -2.81 13.79 -4.21
CA THR A 133 -1.56 14.44 -3.84
C THR A 133 -1.88 15.75 -3.14
N ALA A 134 -2.30 15.69 -1.87
CA ALA A 134 -2.23 16.87 -1.02
C ALA A 134 -0.80 17.40 -1.09
N ARG A 135 -0.64 18.66 -1.50
CA ARG A 135 0.64 19.36 -1.49
C ARG A 135 0.65 20.25 -0.26
N ASP A 136 1.31 19.80 0.79
CA ASP A 136 1.69 20.68 1.88
C ASP A 136 2.93 21.47 1.44
N ARG A 137 2.83 22.80 1.43
CA ARG A 137 3.97 23.68 1.09
C ARG A 137 4.94 23.82 2.26
N THR A 138 4.54 23.38 3.45
CA THR A 138 5.28 23.49 4.72
C THR A 138 5.49 22.11 5.33
N ARG A 139 6.23 21.26 4.59
CA ARG A 139 6.57 19.91 5.03
C ARG A 139 7.51 19.97 6.23
N THR A 140 7.22 19.21 7.29
CA THR A 140 8.03 19.17 8.51
C THR A 140 8.05 17.76 9.11
N GLY A 141 9.09 17.43 9.86
CA GLY A 141 9.22 16.10 10.47
C GLY A 141 9.67 14.99 9.52
N ALA A 142 9.81 13.79 10.08
CA ALA A 142 10.14 12.58 9.34
C ALA A 142 8.98 11.57 9.39
N LEU A 143 8.83 10.79 8.32
CA LEU A 143 7.98 9.62 8.25
C LEU A 143 8.85 8.38 8.05
N LEU A 144 8.70 7.39 8.92
CA LEU A 144 9.27 6.06 8.77
C LEU A 144 8.15 5.08 8.41
N LEU A 145 8.17 4.53 7.20
CA LEU A 145 7.25 3.47 6.77
C LEU A 145 7.92 2.11 6.92
N LEU A 146 7.56 1.39 7.98
CA LEU A 146 8.17 0.12 8.36
C LEU A 146 7.28 -1.05 7.92
N SER A 147 7.88 -2.00 7.21
CA SER A 147 7.28 -3.29 6.86
C SER A 147 8.06 -4.40 7.56
N LEU A 148 7.40 -5.09 8.48
CA LEU A 148 7.95 -6.28 9.16
C LEU A 148 7.25 -7.57 8.69
N TRP A 149 6.34 -7.48 7.71
CA TRP A 149 5.70 -8.64 7.13
C TRP A 149 6.71 -9.63 6.54
N GLY A 150 6.58 -10.90 6.91
CA GLY A 150 7.47 -11.97 6.44
C GLY A 150 8.89 -11.93 7.02
N VAL A 151 9.19 -11.02 7.95
CA VAL A 151 10.50 -10.92 8.60
C VAL A 151 10.55 -11.83 9.83
N PRO A 152 11.60 -12.66 10.01
CA PRO A 152 11.80 -13.44 11.22
C PRO A 152 11.77 -12.57 12.50
N PRO A 153 11.12 -13.03 13.60
CA PRO A 153 10.98 -12.21 14.80
C PRO A 153 12.30 -11.75 15.43
N ASP A 154 13.35 -12.57 15.38
CA ASP A 154 14.67 -12.24 15.92
C ASP A 154 15.36 -11.14 15.08
N GLU A 155 15.22 -11.19 13.76
CA GLU A 155 15.72 -10.19 12.84
C GLU A 155 15.00 -8.87 13.03
N ALA A 156 13.66 -8.90 13.11
CA ALA A 156 12.84 -7.72 13.39
C ALA A 156 13.20 -7.10 14.74
N GLN A 157 13.46 -7.91 15.78
CA GLN A 157 13.85 -7.43 17.10
C GLN A 157 15.24 -6.78 17.09
N ARG A 158 16.24 -7.41 16.45
CA ARG A 158 17.60 -6.84 16.31
C ARG A 158 17.57 -5.51 15.55
N PHE A 159 16.81 -5.46 14.46
CA PHE A 159 16.61 -4.23 13.70
C PHE A 159 15.95 -3.13 14.54
N ALA A 160 14.87 -3.48 15.26
CA ALA A 160 14.13 -2.52 16.08
C ALA A 160 14.97 -1.94 17.24
N ALA A 161 15.77 -2.78 17.90
CA ALA A 161 16.59 -2.40 19.05
C ALA A 161 17.84 -1.59 18.66
N GLY A 162 18.36 -1.78 17.44
CA GLY A 162 19.56 -1.10 16.93
C GLY A 162 19.24 -0.05 15.87
N PRO A 163 19.30 -0.39 14.57
CA PRO A 163 19.11 0.55 13.47
C PRO A 163 17.86 1.45 13.60
N LEU A 164 16.68 0.87 13.84
CA LEU A 164 15.43 1.65 13.94
C LEU A 164 15.49 2.66 15.09
N ARG A 165 16.02 2.25 16.24
CA ARG A 165 16.20 3.12 17.41
C ARG A 165 17.08 4.32 17.09
N ALA A 166 18.22 4.09 16.42
CA ALA A 166 19.12 5.15 16.01
C ALA A 166 18.44 6.11 15.02
N LEU A 167 17.76 5.58 14.01
CA LEU A 167 17.06 6.37 12.99
C LEU A 167 15.91 7.19 13.56
N VAL A 168 15.11 6.63 14.47
CA VAL A 168 14.02 7.36 15.15
C VAL A 168 14.58 8.51 15.97
N ARG A 169 15.68 8.29 16.71
CA ARG A 169 16.34 9.35 17.48
C ARG A 169 16.84 10.47 16.56
N THR A 170 17.59 10.13 15.52
CA THR A 170 18.11 11.11 14.57
C THR A 170 17.00 11.86 13.85
N ALA A 171 15.91 11.18 13.47
CA ALA A 171 14.74 11.81 12.88
C ALA A 171 14.17 12.92 13.78
N VAL A 172 14.04 12.66 15.09
CA VAL A 172 13.56 13.66 16.05
C VAL A 172 14.57 14.80 16.20
N GLU A 173 15.86 14.49 16.34
CA GLU A 173 16.93 15.49 16.49
C GLU A 173 16.99 16.44 15.28
N ARG A 174 16.86 15.91 14.07
CA ARG A 174 16.98 16.67 12.82
C ARG A 174 15.70 17.38 12.40
N THR A 175 14.54 16.79 12.67
CA THR A 175 13.27 17.28 12.09
C THR A 175 12.22 17.67 13.13
N GLY A 176 12.52 17.51 14.43
CA GLY A 176 11.67 17.88 15.56
C GLY A 176 10.50 16.94 15.85
N ARG A 177 10.10 16.09 14.89
CA ARG A 177 9.01 15.10 15.04
C ARG A 177 9.21 13.89 14.14
N CYS A 178 8.75 12.72 14.56
CA CYS A 178 8.83 11.48 13.79
C CYS A 178 7.52 10.70 13.87
N ASP A 179 6.91 10.40 12.73
CA ASP A 179 5.80 9.47 12.62
C ASP A 179 6.34 8.12 12.11
N VAL A 180 6.07 7.03 12.83
CA VAL A 180 6.42 5.67 12.44
C VAL A 180 5.14 4.90 12.14
N VAL A 181 4.99 4.40 10.92
CA VAL A 181 3.86 3.55 10.50
C VAL A 181 4.38 2.14 10.30
N CYS A 182 3.77 1.16 10.98
CA CYS A 182 4.17 -0.24 10.91
C CYS A 182 2.97 -1.13 10.56
N ASP A 183 3.18 -2.15 9.73
CA ASP A 183 2.14 -3.12 9.35
C ASP A 183 1.89 -4.18 10.42
N THR A 184 2.95 -4.84 10.90
CA THR A 184 2.92 -5.88 11.93
C THR A 184 3.99 -5.62 13.00
N GLY A 185 3.91 -6.31 14.14
CA GLY A 185 4.93 -6.19 15.20
C GLY A 185 5.05 -4.82 15.88
N LEU A 186 4.06 -3.92 15.70
CA LEU A 186 4.11 -2.52 16.15
C LEU A 186 4.50 -2.37 17.63
N ALA A 187 3.91 -3.16 18.52
CA ALA A 187 4.17 -3.09 19.96
C ALA A 187 5.62 -3.47 20.30
N GLY A 188 6.15 -4.53 19.67
CA GLY A 188 7.53 -4.98 19.84
C GLY A 188 8.52 -3.97 19.27
N ALA A 189 8.28 -3.50 18.05
CA ALA A 189 9.12 -2.49 17.40
C ALA A 189 9.16 -1.18 18.21
N ARG A 190 8.01 -0.70 18.69
CA ARG A 190 7.90 0.48 19.56
C ARG A 190 8.70 0.29 20.84
N SER A 191 8.46 -0.80 21.56
CA SER A 191 9.13 -1.09 22.84
C SER A 191 10.66 -1.12 22.66
N ALA A 192 11.15 -1.83 21.65
CA ALA A 192 12.58 -1.95 21.36
C ALA A 192 13.22 -0.61 20.92
N ALA A 193 12.52 0.17 20.10
CA ALA A 193 13.05 1.42 19.56
C ALA A 193 13.02 2.57 20.57
N THR A 194 12.03 2.62 21.47
CA THR A 194 11.90 3.75 22.41
C THR A 194 12.36 3.44 23.83
N GLY A 195 12.51 2.17 24.19
CA GLY A 195 12.73 1.77 25.58
C GLY A 195 11.58 2.19 26.51
N PRO A 196 11.81 2.30 27.83
CA PRO A 196 10.77 2.54 28.83
C PRO A 196 10.16 3.94 28.78
N HIS A 197 10.84 4.91 28.18
CA HIS A 197 10.42 6.32 28.14
C HIS A 197 10.34 6.83 26.70
N PRO A 198 9.20 6.63 26.02
CA PRO A 198 9.06 7.06 24.65
C PRO A 198 9.08 8.58 24.54
N PRO A 199 9.92 9.15 23.65
CA PRO A 199 9.91 10.58 23.38
C PRO A 199 8.54 11.02 22.86
N ARG A 200 8.01 12.13 23.38
CA ARG A 200 6.68 12.67 23.00
C ARG A 200 6.60 13.09 21.53
N GLN A 201 7.76 13.33 20.92
CA GLN A 201 7.95 13.72 19.52
C GLN A 201 7.82 12.55 18.54
N VAL A 202 7.75 11.30 19.04
CA VAL A 202 7.59 10.10 18.19
C VAL A 202 6.18 9.54 18.33
N ARG A 203 5.48 9.43 17.20
CA ARG A 203 4.15 8.85 17.12
C ARG A 203 4.21 7.53 16.37
N TRP A 204 3.56 6.51 16.92
CA TRP A 204 3.56 5.15 16.39
C TRP A 204 2.17 4.79 15.92
N HIS A 205 2.09 4.30 14.68
CA HIS A 205 0.85 4.12 13.95
C HIS A 205 0.76 2.72 13.36
N ARG A 206 -0.41 2.08 13.46
CA ARG A 206 -0.68 0.86 12.70
C ARG A 206 -1.07 1.24 11.27
N ALA A 207 -0.46 0.59 10.29
CA ALA A 207 -0.73 0.85 8.88
C ALA A 207 -2.23 0.68 8.55
N ALA A 208 -2.87 -0.38 9.06
CA ALA A 208 -4.29 -0.68 8.88
C ALA A 208 -5.24 0.45 9.32
N ASP A 209 -4.81 1.30 10.26
CA ASP A 209 -5.64 2.32 10.90
C ASP A 209 -5.25 3.76 10.52
N THR A 210 -4.11 3.95 9.85
CA THR A 210 -3.53 5.30 9.62
C THR A 210 -3.35 5.63 8.14
N ASP A 211 -3.75 6.82 7.71
CA ASP A 211 -3.51 7.31 6.34
C ASP A 211 -2.04 7.71 6.12
N ALA A 212 -1.21 6.73 5.73
CA ALA A 212 0.20 6.95 5.40
C ALA A 212 0.39 7.89 4.20
N ASP A 213 -0.56 7.93 3.27
CA ASP A 213 -0.47 8.82 2.11
C ASP A 213 -0.61 10.27 2.56
N ALA A 214 -1.47 10.56 3.53
CA ALA A 214 -1.61 11.87 4.16
C ALA A 214 -0.40 12.24 5.04
N LEU A 215 0.11 11.31 5.86
CA LEU A 215 1.32 11.55 6.66
C LEU A 215 2.52 11.93 5.78
N HIS A 216 2.71 11.21 4.67
CA HIS A 216 3.80 11.50 3.74
C HIS A 216 3.64 12.87 3.05
N ALA A 217 2.41 13.33 2.83
CA ALA A 217 2.17 14.66 2.28
C ALA A 217 2.71 15.78 3.17
N GLY A 218 2.72 15.57 4.51
CA GLY A 218 3.15 16.55 5.50
C GLY A 218 4.57 16.36 6.05
N CYS A 219 5.23 15.22 5.79
CA CYS A 219 6.59 14.96 6.26
C CYS A 219 7.64 15.59 5.33
N ALA A 220 8.76 16.09 5.86
CA ALA A 220 9.88 16.57 5.04
C ALA A 220 10.77 15.42 4.56
N VAL A 221 11.03 14.46 5.45
CA VAL A 221 11.88 13.29 5.19
C VAL A 221 11.03 12.02 5.15
N LEU A 222 11.31 11.13 4.18
CA LEU A 222 10.71 9.79 4.10
C LEU A 222 11.82 8.73 4.15
N LEU A 223 11.78 7.90 5.19
CA LEU A 223 12.52 6.65 5.27
C LEU A 223 11.52 5.50 5.16
N ALA A 224 11.81 4.46 4.39
CA ALA A 224 10.87 3.34 4.25
C ALA A 224 11.55 1.99 4.05
N SER A 225 10.95 0.92 4.58
CA SER A 225 11.29 -0.44 4.16
C SER A 225 11.11 -0.56 2.64
N PRO A 226 11.99 -1.29 1.94
CA PRO A 226 11.84 -1.57 0.52
C PRO A 226 10.51 -2.28 0.24
N THR A 227 9.52 -1.52 -0.25
CA THR A 227 8.16 -1.99 -0.56
C THR A 227 7.64 -1.25 -1.78
N LEU A 228 6.73 -1.87 -2.54
CA LEU A 228 6.18 -1.23 -3.74
C LEU A 228 5.29 -0.03 -3.37
N ALA A 229 4.63 -0.05 -2.22
CA ALA A 229 3.81 1.07 -1.78
C ALA A 229 4.64 2.28 -1.36
N ALA A 230 5.82 2.10 -0.76
CA ALA A 230 6.75 3.19 -0.44
C ALA A 230 7.33 3.82 -1.71
N LEU A 231 7.76 3.00 -2.67
CA LEU A 231 8.16 3.46 -4.00
C LEU A 231 7.03 4.26 -4.66
N GLY A 232 5.82 3.70 -4.66
CA GLY A 232 4.63 4.35 -5.22
C GLY A 232 4.30 5.68 -4.58
N LEU A 233 4.50 5.77 -3.26
CA LEU A 233 4.24 6.97 -2.49
C LEU A 233 5.23 8.10 -2.78
N ALA A 234 6.51 7.76 -2.82
CA ALA A 234 7.60 8.69 -3.05
C ALA A 234 7.64 9.15 -4.52
N GLN A 235 7.55 8.21 -5.47
CA GLN A 235 7.54 8.50 -6.90
C GLN A 235 6.37 9.41 -7.28
N ALA A 236 5.16 9.13 -6.81
CA ALA A 236 3.98 9.94 -7.14
C ALA A 236 4.05 11.40 -6.70
N ARG A 237 4.90 11.70 -5.70
CA ARG A 237 5.17 13.08 -5.27
C ARG A 237 6.53 13.60 -5.72
N ARG A 238 7.32 12.78 -6.44
CA ARG A 238 8.74 13.03 -6.74
C ARG A 238 9.51 13.43 -5.47
N ALA A 239 9.14 12.82 -4.34
CA ALA A 239 9.69 13.14 -3.03
C ALA A 239 10.99 12.37 -2.80
N PRO A 240 11.95 12.91 -2.04
CA PRO A 240 13.08 12.13 -1.59
C PRO A 240 12.65 10.85 -0.87
N LEU A 241 13.40 9.78 -1.10
CA LEU A 241 13.22 8.48 -0.47
C LEU A 241 14.60 7.96 -0.09
N ALA A 242 14.73 7.49 1.14
CA ALA A 242 15.81 6.59 1.52
C ALA A 242 15.21 5.28 2.02
N PHE A 243 15.82 4.16 1.65
CA PHE A 243 15.41 2.88 2.17
C PHE A 243 15.94 2.69 3.59
N LEU A 244 15.13 2.08 4.43
CA LEU A 244 15.62 1.40 5.63
C LEU A 244 16.44 0.19 5.17
N PRO A 245 17.40 -0.29 5.99
CA PRO A 245 18.08 -1.55 5.75
C PRO A 245 17.07 -2.66 5.40
N PRO A 246 17.22 -3.37 4.27
CA PRO A 246 16.27 -4.38 3.85
C PRO A 246 16.21 -5.52 4.86
N LEU A 247 14.99 -5.98 5.17
CA LEU A 247 14.75 -7.12 6.05
C LEU A 247 14.13 -8.27 5.26
N GLY A 248 14.79 -9.42 5.27
CA GLY A 248 14.42 -10.59 4.47
C GLY A 248 14.62 -10.46 2.95
N ALA A 249 14.42 -11.59 2.25
CA ALA A 249 14.77 -11.74 0.84
C ALA A 249 13.97 -10.83 -0.11
N ALA A 250 12.66 -10.64 0.15
CA ALA A 250 11.81 -9.83 -0.70
C ALA A 250 12.22 -8.34 -0.70
N GLN A 251 12.56 -7.79 0.48
CA GLN A 251 13.01 -6.41 0.58
C GLN A 251 14.39 -6.23 -0.03
N ALA A 252 15.30 -7.19 0.16
CA ALA A 252 16.64 -7.17 -0.42
C ALA A 252 16.58 -7.19 -1.96
N ASP A 253 15.82 -8.12 -2.54
CA ASP A 253 15.68 -8.23 -4.00
C ASP A 253 15.00 -6.98 -4.60
N LEU A 254 14.00 -6.40 -3.93
CA LEU A 254 13.39 -5.14 -4.38
C LEU A 254 14.38 -3.98 -4.32
N ALA A 255 15.13 -3.84 -3.22
CA ALA A 255 16.16 -2.81 -3.08
C ALA A 255 17.23 -2.94 -4.18
N ASP A 256 17.70 -4.15 -4.45
CA ASP A 256 18.68 -4.43 -5.50
C ASP A 256 18.15 -4.10 -6.90
N ARG A 257 16.89 -4.44 -7.20
CA ARG A 257 16.22 -4.08 -8.46
C ARG A 257 16.13 -2.58 -8.65
N VAL A 258 15.78 -1.86 -7.59
CA VAL A 258 15.66 -0.40 -7.63
C VAL A 258 17.03 0.25 -7.80
N ALA A 259 18.05 -0.23 -7.08
CA ALA A 259 19.42 0.30 -7.12
C ALA A 259 20.05 0.21 -8.52
N ARG A 260 19.61 -0.74 -9.36
CA ARG A 260 20.04 -0.84 -10.77
C ARG A 260 19.61 0.33 -11.66
N LEU A 261 18.59 1.10 -11.24
CA LEU A 261 18.03 2.21 -12.03
C LEU A 261 18.00 3.56 -11.31
N LEU A 262 17.87 3.52 -10.00
CA LEU A 262 17.64 4.69 -9.17
C LEU A 262 18.66 4.71 -8.03
N PRO A 263 19.34 5.85 -7.79
CA PRO A 263 20.27 6.01 -6.68
C PRO A 263 19.51 6.24 -5.37
N VAL A 264 18.69 5.27 -4.94
CA VAL A 264 17.99 5.33 -3.65
C VAL A 264 18.98 4.94 -2.54
N PRO A 265 19.35 5.87 -1.64
CA PRO A 265 20.27 5.54 -0.56
C PRO A 265 19.62 4.61 0.47
N VAL A 266 20.45 3.83 1.16
CA VAL A 266 20.05 3.04 2.33
C VAL A 266 20.51 3.79 3.59
N ALA A 267 19.59 4.04 4.52
CA ALA A 267 19.88 4.70 5.79
C ALA A 267 20.59 3.72 6.74
N GLY A 268 21.92 3.83 6.82
CA GLY A 268 22.80 3.06 7.69
C GLY A 268 23.14 3.75 9.02
N GLY A 269 22.92 5.06 9.16
CA GLY A 269 23.37 5.79 10.34
C GLY A 269 22.87 7.23 10.52
N PRO A 270 23.26 7.86 11.65
CA PRO A 270 22.82 9.21 12.02
C PRO A 270 23.40 10.33 11.16
N ASP A 271 24.54 10.08 10.51
CA ASP A 271 25.30 11.06 9.71
C ASP A 271 25.02 10.96 8.21
N ASP A 272 24.05 10.12 7.82
CA ASP A 272 23.74 9.89 6.43
C ASP A 272 23.11 11.12 5.76
N ALA A 273 23.47 11.35 4.49
CA ALA A 273 22.90 12.43 3.69
C ALA A 273 21.37 12.31 3.45
N VAL A 274 20.72 11.25 3.94
CA VAL A 274 19.27 11.00 3.84
C VAL A 274 18.44 12.09 4.55
N TRP A 275 19.03 12.84 5.47
CA TRP A 275 18.36 13.90 6.23
C TRP A 275 18.32 15.25 5.50
N ASP A 276 19.21 15.45 4.52
CA ASP A 276 19.31 16.66 3.69
C ASP A 276 19.22 16.29 2.19
N PRO A 277 18.09 15.72 1.74
CA PRO A 277 18.00 15.17 0.40
C PRO A 277 17.96 16.25 -0.69
N PRO A 278 18.54 15.99 -1.88
CA PRO A 278 18.45 16.92 -3.00
C PRO A 278 17.02 17.06 -3.53
N ASP A 279 16.70 18.25 -4.03
CA ASP A 279 15.39 18.57 -4.57
C ASP A 279 14.96 17.61 -5.71
N GLY A 280 13.75 17.07 -5.60
CA GLY A 280 13.16 16.20 -6.63
C GLY A 280 13.53 14.71 -6.56
N GLY A 281 14.35 14.30 -5.58
CA GLY A 281 14.62 12.89 -5.27
C GLY A 281 15.29 12.08 -6.39
N PRO A 282 15.38 10.75 -6.23
CA PRO A 282 16.11 9.86 -7.16
C PRO A 282 15.42 9.68 -8.52
N TRP A 283 14.24 10.24 -8.72
CA TRP A 283 13.32 9.92 -9.81
C TRP A 283 13.68 10.55 -11.16
N ARG A 284 14.68 11.43 -11.21
CA ARG A 284 15.05 12.19 -12.42
C ARG A 284 15.46 11.31 -13.60
N SER A 285 15.92 10.08 -13.34
CA SER A 285 16.31 9.11 -14.37
C SER A 285 15.14 8.29 -14.93
N LEU A 286 13.96 8.33 -14.31
CA LEU A 286 12.78 7.64 -14.86
C LEU A 286 12.13 8.48 -15.95
N ASP A 287 11.82 7.83 -17.07
CA ASP A 287 10.97 8.37 -18.12
C ASP A 287 9.58 8.71 -17.54
N PRO A 288 9.11 9.97 -17.64
CA PRO A 288 7.76 10.36 -17.23
C PRO A 288 6.64 9.50 -17.86
N ASP A 289 6.85 8.93 -19.04
CA ASP A 289 5.86 8.05 -19.68
C ASP A 289 5.87 6.62 -19.08
N ALA A 290 6.97 6.23 -18.42
CA ALA A 290 7.03 5.02 -17.59
C ALA A 290 6.38 5.22 -16.20
N ASP A 291 6.06 6.47 -15.82
CA ASP A 291 5.41 6.85 -14.56
C ASP A 291 3.87 6.65 -14.60
N ASP A 292 3.42 5.44 -14.94
CA ASP A 292 1.99 5.12 -14.88
C ASP A 292 1.49 5.00 -13.42
N LEU A 293 1.08 6.13 -12.85
CA LEU A 293 0.46 6.22 -11.52
C LEU A 293 -1.02 5.78 -11.48
N ARG A 294 -1.59 5.38 -12.63
CA ARG A 294 -3.03 5.11 -12.76
C ARG A 294 -3.39 3.68 -12.35
N GLY A 295 -2.47 2.90 -11.77
CA GLY A 295 -2.73 1.50 -11.48
C GLY A 295 -3.94 1.29 -10.57
N ALA A 296 -4.09 2.11 -9.53
CA ALA A 296 -5.25 2.03 -8.65
C ALA A 296 -6.58 2.28 -9.40
N GLN A 297 -6.57 3.17 -10.39
CA GLN A 297 -7.72 3.43 -11.27
C GLN A 297 -8.01 2.26 -12.20
N ARG A 298 -6.98 1.59 -12.75
CA ARG A 298 -7.14 0.40 -13.61
C ARG A 298 -7.78 -0.75 -12.84
N VAL A 299 -7.35 -0.98 -11.59
CA VAL A 299 -7.97 -2.00 -10.72
C VAL A 299 -9.41 -1.60 -10.40
N ALA A 300 -9.66 -0.35 -9.99
CA ALA A 300 -11.01 0.14 -9.69
C ALA A 300 -11.96 0.03 -10.90
N ARG A 301 -11.45 0.24 -12.12
CA ARG A 301 -12.21 0.01 -13.35
C ARG A 301 -12.59 -1.45 -13.52
N GLY A 302 -11.68 -2.38 -13.23
CA GLY A 302 -12.00 -3.82 -13.25
C GLY A 302 -13.10 -4.20 -12.26
N VAL A 303 -13.05 -3.66 -11.04
CA VAL A 303 -14.11 -3.86 -10.03
C VAL A 303 -15.46 -3.33 -10.53
N ARG A 304 -15.49 -2.13 -11.11
CA ARG A 304 -16.71 -1.55 -11.69
C ARG A 304 -17.28 -2.38 -12.83
N GLN A 305 -16.42 -2.89 -13.71
CA GLN A 305 -16.84 -3.72 -14.84
C GLN A 305 -17.52 -5.00 -14.36
N LEU A 306 -16.99 -5.63 -13.29
CA LEU A 306 -17.65 -6.79 -12.67
C LEU A 306 -19.00 -6.42 -12.04
N CYS A 307 -19.14 -5.23 -11.44
CA CYS A 307 -20.42 -4.80 -10.84
C CYS A 307 -21.53 -4.55 -11.87
N LEU A 308 -21.16 -4.36 -13.14
CA LEU A 308 -22.09 -4.04 -14.23
C LEU A 308 -22.27 -5.22 -15.21
N ALA A 309 -21.53 -6.31 -15.01
CA ALA A 309 -21.68 -7.50 -15.81
C ALA A 309 -23.04 -8.17 -15.49
N PRO A 310 -23.76 -8.68 -16.50
CA PRO A 310 -24.92 -9.52 -16.24
C PRO A 310 -24.48 -10.76 -15.43
N PRO A 311 -25.35 -11.25 -14.53
CA PRO A 311 -25.07 -12.45 -13.73
C PRO A 311 -24.90 -13.71 -14.59
#